data_AF-A0A6L6U4P3-F1
#
_entry.id   AF-A0A6L6U4P3-F1
#
_cell.length_a   1.000
_cell.length_b   1.000
_cell.length_c   1.000
_cell.angle_alpha   90.00
_cell.angle_beta   90.00
_cell.angle_gamma   90.00
#
_symmetry.space_group_name_H-M   'P 1'
#
loop_
_entity.id
_entity.type
_entity.pdbx_description
1 polymer ?
#
loop_
_entity_poly.entity_id
_entity_poly.type
_entity_poly.pdbx_seq_one_letter_code
_entity_poly.pdbx_strand_id
1 'polypeptide(L)' 'MTNAVEDKLKGNWNIAKGKLKQKWGNLTDDDLDYQEGKEDELVGRIQKKTGESKEKVNDFLDSLKF' A
#
# COMPACT_ATOMS: atom_id res chain seq x y z
N MET A 1 -12.41 -5.96 -13.60
CA MET A 1 -12.13 -6.81 -12.42
C MET A 1 -11.11 -6.04 -11.59
N THR A 2 -11.33 -5.52 -10.39
CA THR A 2 -12.45 -5.45 -9.43
C THR A 2 -12.17 -4.24 -8.52
N ASN A 3 -13.10 -3.28 -8.41
CA ASN A 3 -12.98 -2.09 -7.56
C ASN A 3 -13.13 -2.38 -6.04
N ALA A 4 -13.38 -3.64 -5.67
CA ALA A 4 -13.57 -4.04 -4.28
C ALA A 4 -12.30 -3.89 -3.41
N VAL A 5 -11.11 -3.96 -4.03
CA VAL A 5 -9.83 -3.81 -3.32
C VAL A 5 -9.60 -2.36 -2.91
N GLU A 6 -9.96 -1.42 -3.80
CA GLU A 6 -9.84 0.02 -3.56
C GLU A 6 -10.77 0.47 -2.43
N ASP A 7 -12.04 0.04 -2.45
CA ASP A 7 -13.03 0.37 -1.41
C ASP A 7 -12.66 -0.21 -0.04
N LYS A 8 -12.09 -1.42 0.00
CA LYS A 8 -11.66 -2.07 1.24
C LYS A 8 -10.38 -1.48 1.81
N LEU A 9 -9.45 -1.07 0.94
CA LEU A 9 -8.25 -0.33 1.34
C LEU A 9 -8.64 1.00 1.96
N LYS A 10 -9.61 1.74 1.40
CA LYS A 10 -10.11 3.00 1.98
C LYS A 10 -10.60 2.81 3.42
N GLY A 11 -11.38 1.77 3.71
CA GLY A 11 -11.87 1.47 5.07
C GLY A 11 -10.81 0.93 6.03
N ASN A 12 -9.80 0.21 5.52
CA ASN A 12 -8.79 -0.49 6.33
C ASN A 12 -7.37 0.07 6.17
N TRP A 13 -7.21 1.29 5.63
CA TRP A 13 -5.90 1.84 5.27
C TRP A 13 -4.94 1.89 6.46
N ASN A 14 -5.42 2.26 7.64
CA ASN A 14 -4.60 2.29 8.86
C ASN A 14 -4.03 0.91 9.22
N ILE A 15 -4.79 -0.17 8.98
CA ILE A 15 -4.32 -1.54 9.19
C ILE A 15 -3.31 -1.92 8.10
N ALA A 16 -3.60 -1.59 6.85
CA ALA A 16 -2.67 -1.81 5.73
C ALA A 16 -1.33 -1.11 5.97
N LYS A 17 -1.37 0.15 6.41
CA LYS A 17 -0.22 0.97 6.78
C LYS A 17 0.64 0.30 7.85
N GLY A 18 0.03 -0.22 8.90
CA GLY A 18 0.73 -0.98 9.94
C GLY A 18 1.42 -2.22 9.39
N LYS A 19 0.74 -3.00 8.55
CA LYS A 19 1.30 -4.21 7.92
C LYS A 19 2.42 -3.89 6.92
N LEU A 20 2.29 -2.79 6.17
CA LEU A 20 3.33 -2.30 5.26
C LEU A 20 4.60 -1.95 6.03
N LYS A 21 4.49 -1.21 7.14
CA LYS A 21 5.63 -0.90 8.01
C LYS A 21 6.25 -2.13 8.66
N GLN A 22 5.45 -3.11 9.06
CA GLN A 22 5.95 -4.38 9.60
C GLN A 22 6.74 -5.18 8.55
N LYS A 23 6.26 -5.22 7.30
CA LYS A 23 6.94 -5.91 6.20
C LYS A 23 8.21 -5.17 5.76
N TRP A 24 8.12 -3.85 5.65
CA TRP A 24 9.19 -2.98 5.19
C TRP A 24 9.46 -1.89 6.24
N GLY A 25 10.36 -2.21 7.17
CA GLY A 25 10.65 -1.39 8.35
C GLY A 25 11.21 0.01 8.08
N ASN A 26 11.53 0.33 6.84
CA ASN A 26 11.98 1.66 6.43
C ASN A 26 10.84 2.58 5.95
N LEU A 27 9.62 2.07 5.77
CA LEU A 27 8.46 2.89 5.43
C LEU A 27 8.03 3.75 6.62
N THR A 28 7.78 5.03 6.34
CA THR A 28 7.31 6.00 7.33
C THR A 28 5.81 6.28 7.16
N ASP A 29 5.26 7.13 8.03
CA ASP A 29 3.89 7.58 7.87
C ASP A 29 3.68 8.42 6.60
N ASP A 30 4.68 9.19 6.20
CA ASP A 30 4.63 10.09 5.04
C ASP A 30 4.74 9.30 3.73
N ASP A 31 5.58 8.25 3.71
CA ASP A 31 5.69 7.36 2.56
C ASP A 31 4.34 6.66 2.24
N LEU A 32 3.54 6.44 3.29
CA LEU A 32 2.26 5.74 3.28
C LEU A 32 1.06 6.67 3.47
N ASP A 33 1.24 7.97 3.21
CA ASP A 33 0.12 8.89 3.12
C ASP A 33 -0.68 8.56 1.86
N TYR A 34 -1.98 8.27 2.02
CA TYR A 34 -2.85 7.86 0.94
C TYR A 34 -3.87 8.93 0.66
N GLN A 35 -4.04 9.24 -0.61
CA GLN A 35 -5.06 10.14 -1.12
C GLN A 35 -5.84 9.38 -2.20
N GLU A 36 -7.17 9.49 -2.15
CA GLU A 36 -8.05 8.83 -3.10
C GLU A 36 -7.71 9.23 -4.54
N GLY A 37 -7.60 8.23 -5.43
CA GLY A 37 -7.20 8.44 -6.82
C GLY A 37 -5.70 8.61 -7.04
N LYS A 38 -4.87 8.42 -6.01
CA LYS A 38 -3.38 8.48 -6.08
C LYS A 38 -2.71 7.15 -5.74
N GLU A 39 -3.36 6.04 -6.06
CA GLU A 39 -2.88 4.68 -5.78
C GLU A 39 -1.52 4.43 -6.44
N ASP A 40 -1.34 4.85 -7.70
CA ASP A 40 -0.07 4.70 -8.42
C ASP A 40 1.07 5.52 -7.78
N GLU A 41 0.76 6.70 -7.23
CA GLU A 41 1.76 7.56 -6.57
C GLU A 41 2.23 6.93 -5.25
N LEU A 42 1.28 6.41 -4.47
CA LEU A 42 1.54 5.66 -3.24
C LEU A 42 2.42 4.44 -3.53
N VAL A 43 2.06 3.63 -4.52
CA VAL A 43 2.85 2.45 -4.91
C VAL A 43 4.25 2.89 -5.35
N GLY A 44 4.37 3.97 -6.13
CA GLY A 44 5.66 4.52 -6.54
C GLY A 44 6.53 4.99 -5.38
N ARG A 45 5.96 5.60 -4.34
CA ARG A 45 6.69 5.95 -3.09
C ARG A 45 7.20 4.70 -2.40
N ILE A 46 6.36 3.68 -2.24
CA ILE A 46 6.74 2.41 -1.61
C ILE A 46 7.89 1.78 -2.38
N GLN A 47 7.81 1.67 -3.70
CA GLN A 47 8.89 1.13 -4.54
C GLN A 47 10.21 1.89 -4.35
N LYS A 48 10.16 3.23 -4.38
CA LYS A 48 11.37 4.06 -4.18
C LYS A 48 11.99 3.87 -2.81
N LYS A 49 11.16 3.70 -1.78
CA LYS A 49 11.64 3.53 -0.40
C LYS A 49 12.20 2.14 -0.16
N THR A 50 11.52 1.10 -0.62
CA THR A 50 11.85 -0.30 -0.32
C THR A 50 12.76 -0.96 -1.34
N GLY A 51 12.84 -0.42 -2.57
CA GLY A 51 13.52 -1.02 -3.71
C GLY A 51 12.74 -2.17 -4.36
N GLU A 52 11.51 -2.43 -3.95
CA GLU A 52 10.70 -3.54 -4.47
C GLU A 52 10.05 -3.21 -5.83
N SER A 53 9.68 -4.27 -6.55
CA SER A 53 8.91 -4.14 -7.80
C SER A 53 7.46 -3.73 -7.51
N LYS A 54 6.84 -3.06 -8.50
CA LYS A 54 5.42 -2.68 -8.45
C LYS A 54 4.54 -3.89 -8.19
N GLU A 55 4.85 -5.01 -8.86
CA GLU A 55 4.19 -6.30 -8.69
C GLU A 55 4.21 -6.77 -7.24
N LYS A 56 5.38 -6.82 -6.58
CA LYS A 56 5.47 -7.26 -5.18
C LYS A 56 4.73 -6.36 -4.19
N VAL A 57 4.67 -5.06 -4.47
CA VAL A 57 3.91 -4.12 -3.66
C VAL A 57 2.41 -4.39 -3.81
N ASN A 58 1.94 -4.54 -5.05
CA ASN A 58 0.55 -4.86 -5.36
C ASN A 58 0.14 -6.23 -4.80
N ASP A 59 0.94 -7.27 -5.01
CA ASP A 59 0.70 -8.62 -4.48
C ASP A 59 0.56 -8.58 -2.95
N PHE A 60 1.38 -7.77 -2.27
CA PHE A 60 1.24 -7.61 -0.84
C PHE A 60 -0.07 -6.94 -0.46
N LEU A 61 -0.42 -5.82 -1.10
CA LEU A 61 -1.68 -5.12 -0.86
C LEU A 61 -2.88 -6.04 -1.12
N ASP A 62 -2.85 -6.83 -2.19
CA ASP A 62 -3.88 -7.82 -2.55
C ASP A 62 -3.95 -8.97 -1.55
N SER A 63 -2.81 -9.38 -0.97
CA SER A 63 -2.76 -10.40 0.08
C SER A 63 -3.38 -9.94 1.40
N LEU A 64 -3.57 -8.63 1.59
CA LEU A 64 -4.23 -8.09 2.77
C LEU A 64 -5.73 -8.42 2.68
N LYS A 65 -6.10 -9.59 3.23
CA LYS A 65 -7.50 -10.01 3.36
C LYS A 65 -8.24 -9.04 4.28
N PHE A 66 -8.99 -8.14 3.67
CA PHE A 66 -9.91 -7.20 4.30
C PHE A 66 -11.35 -7.50 3.87
#